data_AF-A0A089IDR7-F1
#
_entry.id   AF-A0A089IDR7-F1
#
_cell.length_a   1.000
_cell.length_b   1.000
_cell.length_c   1.000
_cell.angle_alpha   90.00
_cell.angle_beta   90.00
_cell.angle_gamma   90.00
#
_symmetry.space_group_name_H-M   'P 1'
#
loop_
_entity.id
_entity.type
_entity.pdbx_description
1 polymer ?
#
loop_
_entity_poly.entity_id
_entity_poly.type
_entity_poly.pdbx_seq_one_letter_code
_entity_poly.pdbx_strand_id
1 'polypeptide(L)'
;MDRLLLLVTVIGIVYVALLVFVSSSSKQERYLVRLGLRWNELGERVQGDRLQQLLNDSGLSISARKITLFRYSAALIYLITQVVSDFIRSNSFSIYDPLIALLILVISSPMRYLPFGWVLAWLHQKTVIKKDGELISFIRLYENNRLRKRGYAQFGTFCGSTAGHFQYIRQDLYELSERAVDEGVEGAIEWFCAKFPDNHSFINDIRSILLATEGMDDDTEAANYLREQGKIISKISSDQYLKKWSFIGDLSTIINVIPSIATFLMIVAMAMQYILLIKGNFNGVGMFQ
;
A
#
# COMPACT_ATOMS: atom_id res chain seq x y z
N MET A 1 2.10 37.25 7.33
CA MET A 1 0.71 36.73 7.50
C MET A 1 0.18 36.10 6.21
N ASP A 2 0.45 36.66 5.03
CA ASP A 2 -0.05 36.11 3.75
C ASP A 2 0.33 34.65 3.46
N ARG A 3 1.54 34.22 3.79
CA ARG A 3 1.98 32.83 3.57
C ARG A 3 1.25 31.81 4.45
N LEU A 4 0.84 32.20 5.66
CA LEU A 4 0.05 31.37 6.56
C LEU A 4 -1.41 31.28 6.08
N LEU A 5 -1.97 32.40 5.62
CA LEU A 5 -3.30 32.42 5.00
C LEU A 5 -3.33 31.54 3.74
N LEU A 6 -2.32 31.64 2.87
CA LEU A 6 -2.23 30.82 1.65
C LEU A 6 -2.16 29.32 1.98
N LEU A 7 -1.40 28.94 3.01
CA LEU A 7 -1.35 27.56 3.52
C LEU A 7 -2.72 27.09 4.03
N VAL A 8 -3.42 27.92 4.80
CA VAL A 8 -4.77 27.61 5.31
C VAL A 8 -5.77 27.48 4.15
N THR A 9 -5.68 28.32 3.12
CA THR A 9 -6.55 28.22 1.94
C THR A 9 -6.27 26.96 1.12
N VAL A 10 -5.00 26.59 0.93
CA VAL A 10 -4.62 25.34 0.25
C VAL A 10 -5.13 24.13 1.04
N ILE A 11 -4.97 24.13 2.37
CA ILE A 11 -5.50 23.06 3.23
C ILE A 11 -7.03 23.01 3.17
N GLY A 12 -7.70 24.17 3.16
CA GLY A 12 -9.16 24.28 3.03
C GLY A 12 -9.68 23.76 1.70
N ILE A 13 -9.03 24.09 0.58
CA ILE A 13 -9.40 23.59 -0.74
C ILE A 13 -9.17 22.07 -0.83
N VAL A 14 -8.03 21.58 -0.31
CA VAL A 14 -7.76 20.13 -0.23
C VAL A 14 -8.81 19.43 0.62
N TYR A 15 -9.23 20.03 1.74
CA TYR A 15 -10.25 19.48 2.63
C TYR A 15 -11.65 19.45 1.99
N VAL A 16 -12.05 20.53 1.30
CA VAL A 16 -13.33 20.57 0.57
C VAL A 16 -13.33 19.57 -0.58
N ALA A 17 -12.23 19.44 -1.32
CA ALA A 17 -12.08 18.41 -2.35
C ALA A 17 -12.19 17.00 -1.74
N LEU A 18 -11.63 16.79 -0.54
CA LEU A 18 -11.75 15.55 0.24
C LEU A 18 -13.20 15.27 0.68
N LEU A 19 -13.93 16.29 1.13
CA LEU A 19 -15.33 16.15 1.54
C LEU A 19 -16.26 15.82 0.37
N VAL A 20 -16.09 16.51 -0.76
CA VAL A 20 -16.82 16.22 -1.99
C VAL A 20 -16.51 14.78 -2.45
N PHE A 21 -15.23 14.38 -2.39
CA PHE A 21 -14.76 13.03 -2.68
C PHE A 21 -15.42 11.96 -1.80
N VAL A 22 -15.48 12.15 -0.48
CA VAL A 22 -16.09 11.22 0.47
C VAL A 22 -17.62 11.16 0.29
N SER A 23 -18.28 12.28 0.00
CA SER A 23 -19.74 12.31 -0.17
C SER A 23 -20.24 11.56 -1.42
N SER A 24 -19.42 11.49 -2.48
CA SER A 24 -19.77 10.78 -3.73
C SER A 24 -19.67 9.24 -3.62
N SER A 25 -19.11 8.72 -2.53
CA SER A 25 -18.74 7.31 -2.38
C SER A 25 -19.53 6.64 -1.27
N SER A 26 -20.65 5.98 -1.58
CA SER A 26 -21.24 5.10 -0.54
C SER A 26 -21.95 3.85 -1.04
N LYS A 27 -22.79 3.93 -2.08
CA LYS A 27 -23.66 2.84 -2.56
C LYS A 27 -23.01 1.67 -3.31
N GLN A 28 -22.74 1.93 -4.58
CA GLN A 28 -22.71 0.94 -5.67
C GLN A 28 -21.31 0.40 -5.99
N GLU A 29 -20.24 1.16 -5.73
CA GLU A 29 -18.88 0.72 -6.06
C GLU A 29 -18.37 -0.40 -5.15
N ARG A 30 -18.79 -0.43 -3.87
CA ARG A 30 -18.47 -1.56 -2.97
C ARG A 30 -19.06 -2.89 -3.43
N TYR A 31 -20.08 -2.83 -4.29
CA TYR A 31 -20.71 -4.01 -4.89
C TYR A 31 -20.01 -4.39 -6.21
N LEU A 32 -19.70 -3.41 -7.06
CA LEU A 32 -19.03 -3.64 -8.35
C LEU A 32 -17.56 -4.07 -8.23
N VAL A 33 -16.82 -3.53 -7.26
CA VAL A 33 -15.46 -4.00 -6.93
C VAL A 33 -15.46 -5.41 -6.34
N ARG A 34 -16.56 -5.81 -5.68
CA ARG A 34 -16.77 -7.17 -5.14
C ARG A 34 -17.08 -8.20 -6.24
N LEU A 35 -17.38 -7.75 -7.45
CA LEU A 35 -17.86 -8.57 -8.57
C LEU A 35 -16.85 -8.74 -9.71
N GLY A 36 -15.62 -8.21 -9.59
CA GLY A 36 -14.52 -8.47 -10.54
C GLY A 36 -14.83 -8.14 -12.01
N LEU A 37 -15.87 -7.35 -12.29
CA LEU A 37 -16.39 -7.16 -13.64
C LEU A 37 -15.58 -6.09 -14.38
N ARG A 38 -14.81 -6.59 -15.35
CA ARG A 38 -14.06 -5.87 -16.38
C ARG A 38 -14.89 -4.77 -17.03
N TRP A 39 -14.66 -3.52 -16.65
CA TRP A 39 -15.00 -2.36 -17.48
C TRP A 39 -13.70 -1.70 -17.98
N ASN A 40 -12.94 -2.48 -18.76
CA ASN A 40 -11.64 -2.12 -19.34
C ASN A 40 -11.73 -1.54 -20.76
N GLU A 41 -12.82 -0.82 -21.08
CA GLU A 41 -13.00 -0.24 -22.41
C GLU A 41 -13.38 1.24 -22.30
N LEU A 42 -12.36 2.09 -22.08
CA LEU A 42 -12.20 3.41 -22.70
C LEU A 42 -10.90 4.08 -22.21
N GLY A 43 -9.85 4.02 -23.03
CA GLY A 43 -8.92 5.14 -23.23
C GLY A 43 -7.66 5.33 -22.35
N GLU A 44 -7.49 4.69 -21.19
CA GLU A 44 -6.32 4.93 -20.29
C GLU A 44 -5.45 3.68 -19.99
N ARG A 45 -5.33 2.79 -20.97
CA ARG A 45 -4.92 1.37 -20.89
C ARG A 45 -3.48 1.01 -20.44
N VAL A 46 -2.62 1.93 -19.95
CA VAL A 46 -1.25 1.54 -19.55
C VAL A 46 -0.79 2.09 -18.20
N GLN A 47 -1.16 3.33 -17.86
CA GLN A 47 -0.87 3.89 -16.53
C GLN A 47 -1.98 3.61 -15.52
N GLY A 48 -3.24 3.58 -15.98
CA GLY A 48 -4.40 3.26 -15.14
C GLY A 48 -4.32 1.86 -14.57
N ASP A 49 -3.97 0.86 -15.39
CA ASP A 49 -3.92 -0.54 -14.96
C ASP A 49 -2.82 -0.82 -13.94
N ARG A 50 -1.61 -0.26 -14.13
CA ARG A 50 -0.52 -0.40 -13.16
C ARG A 50 -0.84 0.30 -11.83
N LEU A 51 -1.43 1.49 -11.89
CA LEU A 51 -1.85 2.21 -10.69
C LEU A 51 -3.00 1.47 -10.00
N GLN A 52 -3.95 0.94 -10.76
CA GLN A 52 -5.06 0.16 -10.25
C GLN A 52 -4.58 -1.14 -9.59
N GLN A 53 -3.62 -1.81 -10.22
CA GLN A 53 -2.97 -3.01 -9.68
C GLN A 53 -2.26 -2.68 -8.36
N LEU A 54 -1.45 -1.61 -8.32
CA LEU A 54 -0.81 -1.17 -7.08
C LEU A 54 -1.81 -0.80 -5.98
N LEU A 55 -2.94 -0.18 -6.32
CA LEU A 55 -3.99 0.17 -5.36
C LEU A 55 -4.70 -1.07 -4.83
N ASN A 56 -5.06 -2.00 -5.71
CA ASN A 56 -5.68 -3.27 -5.35
C ASN A 56 -4.73 -4.09 -4.46
N ASP A 57 -3.47 -4.21 -4.84
CA ASP A 57 -2.44 -4.93 -4.09
C ASP A 57 -2.10 -4.22 -2.76
N SER A 58 -2.37 -2.92 -2.64
CA SER A 58 -2.26 -2.16 -1.40
C SER A 58 -3.50 -2.31 -0.50
N GLY A 59 -4.57 -2.95 -0.97
CA GLY A 59 -5.84 -3.06 -0.26
C GLY A 59 -6.70 -1.79 -0.29
N LEU A 60 -6.42 -0.86 -1.20
CA LEU A 60 -7.19 0.36 -1.39
C LEU A 60 -8.24 0.13 -2.49
N SER A 61 -9.52 0.19 -2.13
CA SER A 61 -10.65 0.05 -3.06
C SER A 61 -10.93 1.29 -3.92
N ILE A 62 -9.94 2.17 -4.06
CA ILE A 62 -10.07 3.43 -4.81
C ILE A 62 -9.65 3.17 -6.26
N SER A 63 -10.46 3.62 -7.22
CA SER A 63 -10.09 3.52 -8.63
C SER A 63 -8.95 4.48 -9.00
N ALA A 64 -7.98 4.04 -9.77
CA ALA A 64 -6.88 4.83 -10.34
C ALA A 64 -7.38 6.10 -11.02
N ARG A 65 -8.49 6.01 -11.77
CA ARG A 65 -9.16 7.14 -12.42
C ARG A 65 -9.52 8.27 -11.44
N LYS A 66 -9.97 7.94 -10.23
CA LYS A 66 -10.30 8.94 -9.19
C LYS A 66 -9.06 9.65 -8.65
N ILE A 67 -7.96 8.93 -8.51
CA ILE A 67 -6.69 9.52 -8.05
C ILE A 67 -6.13 10.44 -9.13
N THR A 68 -6.16 10.01 -10.39
CA THR A 68 -5.75 10.81 -11.54
C THR A 68 -6.63 12.06 -11.68
N LEU A 69 -7.96 11.92 -11.57
CA LEU A 69 -8.90 13.05 -11.58
C LEU A 69 -8.61 14.02 -10.44
N PHE A 70 -8.46 13.52 -9.21
CA PHE A 70 -8.16 14.35 -8.04
C PHE A 70 -6.86 15.14 -8.23
N ARG A 71 -5.81 14.49 -8.73
CA ARG A 71 -4.52 15.12 -9.00
C ARG A 71 -4.65 16.29 -9.97
N TYR A 72 -5.29 16.08 -11.12
CA TYR A 72 -5.44 17.13 -12.12
C TYR A 72 -6.45 18.20 -11.69
N SER A 73 -7.55 17.81 -11.03
CA SER A 73 -8.53 18.77 -10.53
C SER A 73 -7.96 19.65 -9.43
N ALA A 74 -7.14 19.11 -8.52
CA ALA A 74 -6.52 19.89 -7.46
C ALA A 74 -5.55 20.93 -8.03
N ALA A 75 -4.71 20.55 -9.00
CA ALA A 75 -3.80 21.48 -9.66
C ALA A 75 -4.56 22.55 -10.46
N LEU A 76 -5.64 22.18 -11.16
CA LEU A 76 -6.45 23.08 -11.97
C LEU A 76 -7.27 24.06 -11.10
N ILE A 77 -7.89 23.59 -10.02
CA ILE A 77 -8.61 24.45 -9.06
C ILE A 77 -7.65 25.45 -8.43
N TYR A 78 -6.43 25.03 -8.08
CA TYR A 78 -5.42 25.92 -7.53
C TYR A 78 -5.07 27.05 -8.52
N LEU A 79 -4.79 26.71 -9.78
CA LEU A 79 -4.48 27.71 -10.81
C LEU A 79 -5.64 28.66 -11.06
N ILE A 80 -6.87 28.16 -11.17
CA ILE A 80 -8.05 29.02 -11.35
C ILE A 80 -8.21 29.99 -10.17
N THR A 81 -8.03 29.49 -8.94
CA THR A 81 -8.15 30.32 -7.75
C THR A 81 -7.11 31.44 -7.74
N GLN A 82 -5.87 31.15 -8.14
CA GLN A 82 -4.82 32.17 -8.23
C GLN A 82 -5.07 33.17 -9.35
N VAL A 83 -5.48 32.72 -10.54
CA VAL A 83 -5.83 33.63 -11.65
C VAL A 83 -6.95 34.57 -11.27
N VAL A 84 -8.01 34.08 -10.60
CA VAL A 84 -9.13 34.90 -10.13
C VAL A 84 -8.67 35.85 -9.02
N SER A 85 -7.86 35.39 -8.07
CA SER A 85 -7.32 36.20 -6.98
C SER A 85 -6.43 37.33 -7.51
N ASP A 86 -5.52 37.04 -8.45
CA ASP A 86 -4.61 38.01 -9.05
C ASP A 86 -5.36 39.01 -9.93
N PHE A 87 -6.41 38.57 -10.63
CA PHE A 87 -7.32 39.44 -11.38
C PHE A 87 -8.04 40.43 -10.47
N ILE A 88 -8.60 39.95 -9.34
CA ILE A 88 -9.26 40.81 -8.34
C ILE A 88 -8.27 41.79 -7.70
N ARG A 89 -7.03 41.35 -7.44
CA ARG A 89 -5.98 42.16 -6.81
C ARG A 89 -5.22 43.06 -7.80
N SER A 90 -5.52 42.97 -9.10
CA SER A 90 -4.80 43.68 -10.18
C SER A 90 -3.28 43.47 -10.14
N ASN A 91 -2.84 42.29 -9.70
CA ASN A 91 -1.42 41.94 -9.65
C ASN A 91 -1.01 41.17 -10.91
N SER A 92 0.26 41.28 -11.29
CA SER A 92 0.84 40.44 -12.34
C SER A 92 0.93 38.99 -11.87
N PHE A 93 0.51 38.06 -12.74
CA PHE A 93 0.60 36.62 -12.48
C PHE A 93 2.03 36.21 -12.14
N SER A 94 2.21 35.56 -10.99
CA SER A 94 3.54 35.21 -10.49
C SER A 94 4.05 33.92 -11.12
N ILE A 95 5.35 33.87 -11.44
CA ILE A 95 6.02 32.65 -11.92
C ILE A 95 5.97 31.53 -10.85
N TYR A 96 5.76 31.87 -9.58
CA TYR A 96 5.66 30.90 -8.49
C TYR A 96 4.36 30.08 -8.51
N ASP A 97 3.25 30.60 -9.02
CA ASP A 97 1.96 29.90 -9.05
C ASP A 97 1.94 28.66 -9.97
N PRO A 98 2.46 28.69 -11.21
CA PRO A 98 2.59 27.48 -12.01
C PRO A 98 3.61 26.50 -11.40
N LEU A 99 4.60 27.00 -10.67
CA LEU A 99 5.59 26.19 -9.95
C LEU A 99 4.95 25.41 -8.79
N ILE A 100 4.02 26.04 -8.06
CA ILE A 100 3.24 25.39 -6.99
C ILE A 100 2.25 24.38 -7.58
N ALA A 101 1.59 24.69 -8.71
CA ALA A 101 0.74 23.73 -9.41
C ALA A 101 1.53 22.49 -9.87
N LEU A 102 2.75 22.68 -10.38
CA LEU A 102 3.65 21.60 -10.74
C LEU A 102 4.08 20.78 -9.51
N LEU A 103 4.34 21.44 -8.38
CA LEU A 103 4.63 20.77 -7.11
C LEU A 103 3.47 19.87 -6.65
N ILE A 104 2.22 20.33 -6.77
CA ILE A 104 1.02 19.52 -6.46
C ILE A 104 1.00 18.25 -7.31
N LEU A 105 1.26 18.37 -8.61
CA LEU A 105 1.31 17.23 -9.53
C LEU A 105 2.46 16.27 -9.20
N VAL A 106 3.62 16.78 -8.79
CA VAL A 106 4.79 15.98 -8.41
C VAL A 106 4.52 15.23 -7.10
N ILE A 107 4.00 15.90 -6.07
CA ILE A 107 3.75 15.28 -4.77
C ILE A 107 2.66 14.20 -4.86
N SER A 108 1.61 14.44 -5.66
CA SER A 108 0.49 13.51 -5.87
C SER A 108 0.75 12.46 -6.95
N SER A 109 1.93 12.43 -7.56
CA SER A 109 2.26 11.48 -8.61
C SER A 109 2.50 10.07 -8.04
N PRO A 110 2.02 9.01 -8.72
CA PRO A 110 2.17 7.63 -8.26
C PRO A 110 3.57 7.04 -8.51
N MET A 111 4.54 7.82 -9.02
CA MET A 111 5.89 7.30 -9.24
C MET A 111 6.53 6.89 -7.91
N ARG A 112 7.20 5.73 -7.90
CA ARG A 112 7.77 5.08 -6.70
C ARG A 112 8.67 5.99 -5.84
N TYR A 113 9.38 6.93 -6.47
CA TYR A 113 10.31 7.84 -5.79
C TYR A 113 9.66 9.13 -5.28
N LEU A 114 8.39 9.35 -5.60
CA LEU A 114 7.63 10.53 -5.19
C LEU A 114 6.82 10.23 -3.93
N PRO A 115 6.44 11.26 -3.14
CA PRO A 115 5.87 11.07 -1.81
C PRO A 115 4.66 10.13 -1.79
N PHE A 116 3.71 10.33 -2.71
CA PHE A 116 2.53 9.47 -2.79
C PHE A 116 2.87 8.04 -3.24
N GLY A 117 3.75 7.87 -4.24
CA GLY A 117 4.20 6.55 -4.68
C GLY A 117 5.02 5.80 -3.62
N TRP A 118 5.79 6.50 -2.78
CA TRP A 118 6.48 5.92 -1.63
C TRP A 118 5.49 5.41 -0.58
N VAL A 119 4.46 6.20 -0.26
CA VAL A 119 3.39 5.78 0.66
C VAL A 119 2.65 4.56 0.11
N LEU A 120 2.33 4.55 -1.18
CA LEU A 120 1.72 3.39 -1.84
C LEU A 120 2.62 2.15 -1.76
N ALA A 121 3.91 2.28 -2.06
CA ALA A 121 4.85 1.17 -1.98
C ALA A 121 4.97 0.63 -0.54
N TRP A 122 4.96 1.52 0.46
CA TRP A 122 4.97 1.13 1.87
C TRP A 122 3.69 0.41 2.28
N LEU A 123 2.52 0.90 1.87
CA LEU A 123 1.24 0.24 2.12
C LEU A 123 1.18 -1.13 1.44
N HIS A 124 1.63 -1.22 0.19
CA HIS A 124 1.75 -2.48 -0.54
C HIS A 124 2.64 -3.47 0.21
N GLN A 125 3.84 -3.06 0.62
CA GLN A 125 4.76 -3.92 1.37
C GLN A 125 4.14 -4.40 2.71
N LYS A 126 3.41 -3.53 3.40
CA LYS A 126 2.68 -3.88 4.62
C LYS A 126 1.57 -4.90 4.35
N THR A 127 0.83 -4.75 3.25
CA THR A 127 -0.23 -5.68 2.85
C THR A 127 0.36 -7.03 2.46
N VAL A 128 1.47 -7.08 1.73
CA VAL A 128 2.21 -8.32 1.42
C VAL A 128 2.62 -9.05 2.70
N ILE A 129 3.28 -8.37 3.65
CA ILE A 129 3.69 -8.98 4.92
C ILE A 129 2.51 -9.58 5.69
N LYS A 130 1.33 -8.93 5.65
CA LYS A 130 0.11 -9.46 6.27
C LYS A 130 -0.46 -10.65 5.50
N LYS A 131 -0.49 -10.59 4.17
CA LYS A 131 -0.92 -11.70 3.30
C LYS A 131 -0.05 -12.95 3.54
N ASP A 132 1.27 -12.78 3.61
CA ASP A 132 2.23 -13.83 3.94
C ASP A 132 1.96 -14.45 5.31
N GLY A 133 1.66 -13.62 6.31
CA GLY A 133 1.32 -14.08 7.66
C GLY A 133 0.04 -14.91 7.69
N GLU A 134 -1.00 -14.47 6.97
CA GLU A 134 -2.25 -15.22 6.81
C GLU A 134 -2.05 -16.53 6.07
N LEU A 135 -1.20 -16.55 5.03
CA LEU A 135 -0.86 -17.75 4.27
C LEU A 135 -0.20 -18.82 5.16
N ILE A 136 0.73 -18.43 6.04
CA ILE A 136 1.36 -19.34 7.00
C ILE A 136 0.33 -19.88 8.01
N SER A 137 -0.55 -19.01 8.50
CA SER A 137 -1.64 -19.43 9.39
C SER A 137 -2.61 -20.41 8.71
N PHE A 138 -2.93 -20.18 7.44
CA PHE A 138 -3.74 -21.08 6.63
C PHE A 138 -3.11 -22.47 6.53
N ILE A 139 -1.81 -22.56 6.23
CA ILE A 139 -1.12 -23.84 6.12
C ILE A 139 -1.07 -24.58 7.44
N ARG A 140 -0.85 -23.88 8.56
CA ARG A 140 -0.93 -24.51 9.89
C ARG A 140 -2.33 -25.01 10.21
N LEU A 141 -3.38 -24.30 9.81
CA LEU A 141 -4.74 -24.79 9.97
C LEU A 141 -5.01 -26.01 9.08
N TYR A 142 -4.45 -26.03 7.88
CA TYR A 142 -4.56 -27.13 6.94
C TYR A 142 -3.83 -28.39 7.45
N GLU A 143 -2.60 -28.23 7.94
CA GLU A 143 -1.84 -29.28 8.63
C GLU A 143 -2.66 -29.86 9.79
N ASN A 144 -3.20 -28.99 10.64
CA ASN A 144 -4.06 -29.42 11.75
C ASN A 144 -5.34 -30.11 11.29
N ASN A 145 -5.92 -29.73 10.16
CA ASN A 145 -7.10 -30.39 9.58
C ASN A 145 -6.74 -31.82 9.12
N ARG A 146 -5.63 -31.99 8.40
CA ARG A 146 -5.16 -33.30 7.91
C ARG A 146 -4.69 -34.22 9.03
N LEU A 147 -4.15 -33.68 10.13
CA LEU A 147 -3.74 -34.47 11.31
C LEU A 147 -4.91 -34.91 12.22
N ARG A 148 -6.17 -34.53 11.92
CA ARG A 148 -7.33 -34.93 12.75
C ARG A 148 -7.63 -36.42 12.61
N LYS A 149 -7.76 -37.10 13.75
CA LYS A 149 -8.12 -38.53 13.82
C LYS A 149 -9.58 -38.86 13.44
N ARG A 150 -10.46 -37.86 13.29
CA ARG A 150 -11.89 -38.04 12.99
C ARG A 150 -12.29 -37.09 11.86
N GLY A 151 -12.30 -37.60 10.63
CA GLY A 151 -12.81 -36.91 9.44
C GLY A 151 -12.17 -35.55 9.18
N TYR A 152 -11.14 -35.49 8.35
CA TYR A 152 -10.62 -34.22 7.86
C TYR A 152 -11.57 -33.67 6.78
N ALA A 153 -11.63 -32.33 6.65
CA ALA A 153 -12.36 -31.73 5.54
C ALA A 153 -11.52 -31.82 4.26
N GLN A 154 -12.14 -32.22 3.15
CA GLN A 154 -11.53 -32.18 1.82
C GLN A 154 -11.06 -30.76 1.47
N PHE A 155 -10.00 -30.64 0.67
CA PHE A 155 -9.29 -29.40 0.40
C PHE A 155 -10.18 -28.22 0.01
N GLY A 156 -11.07 -28.39 -0.99
CA GLY A 156 -11.98 -27.33 -1.42
C GLY A 156 -12.91 -26.85 -0.30
N THR A 157 -13.54 -27.78 0.42
CA THR A 157 -14.42 -27.49 1.56
C THR A 157 -13.66 -26.81 2.71
N PHE A 158 -12.42 -27.22 2.96
CA PHE A 158 -11.55 -26.60 3.95
C PHE A 158 -11.22 -25.14 3.57
N CYS A 159 -10.87 -24.87 2.30
CA CYS A 159 -10.58 -23.52 1.82
C CYS A 159 -11.78 -22.59 1.98
N GLY A 160 -12.98 -23.02 1.57
CA GLY A 160 -14.19 -22.20 1.67
C GLY A 160 -14.64 -21.95 3.10
N SER A 161 -14.53 -22.96 3.98
CA SER A 161 -14.91 -22.83 5.40
C SER A 161 -13.94 -21.95 6.20
N THR A 162 -12.64 -22.01 5.90
CA THR A 162 -11.63 -21.22 6.63
C THR A 162 -11.43 -19.82 6.08
N ALA A 163 -11.86 -19.54 4.84
CA ALA A 163 -11.74 -18.22 4.21
C ALA A 163 -12.26 -17.07 5.09
N GLY A 164 -13.31 -17.30 5.87
CA GLY A 164 -13.90 -16.30 6.77
C GLY A 164 -12.98 -15.84 7.91
N HIS A 165 -11.94 -16.60 8.25
CA HIS A 165 -10.96 -16.26 9.29
C HIS A 165 -9.86 -15.33 8.79
N PHE A 166 -9.74 -15.16 7.48
CA PHE A 166 -8.70 -14.36 6.85
C PHE A 166 -9.27 -13.07 6.28
N GLN A 167 -8.47 -12.01 6.24
CA GLN A 167 -8.87 -10.73 5.68
C GLN A 167 -8.24 -10.49 4.31
N TYR A 168 -6.96 -10.82 4.14
CA TYR A 168 -6.17 -10.49 2.96
C TYR A 168 -6.14 -11.63 1.92
N ILE A 169 -6.26 -12.90 2.34
CA ILE A 169 -6.36 -14.06 1.42
C ILE A 169 -7.80 -14.57 1.22
N ARG A 170 -8.80 -13.90 1.79
CA ARG A 170 -10.19 -14.39 1.85
C ARG A 170 -10.80 -14.69 0.49
N GLN A 171 -10.71 -13.75 -0.45
CA GLN A 171 -11.27 -13.91 -1.79
C GLN A 171 -10.53 -15.01 -2.55
N ASP A 172 -9.20 -15.01 -2.47
CA ASP A 172 -8.34 -16.02 -3.06
C ASP A 172 -8.71 -17.44 -2.55
N LEU A 173 -9.05 -17.59 -1.27
CA LEU A 173 -9.47 -18.87 -0.69
C LEU A 173 -10.88 -19.31 -1.12
N TYR A 174 -11.83 -18.38 -1.30
CA TYR A 174 -13.14 -18.73 -1.85
C TYR A 174 -13.03 -19.16 -3.32
N GLU A 175 -12.27 -18.42 -4.14
CA GLU A 175 -12.07 -18.77 -5.55
C GLU A 175 -11.25 -20.07 -5.66
N LEU A 176 -10.27 -20.30 -4.78
CA LEU A 176 -9.56 -21.58 -4.67
C LEU A 176 -10.53 -22.74 -4.37
N SER A 177 -11.51 -22.53 -3.49
CA SER A 177 -12.51 -23.57 -3.18
C SER A 177 -13.42 -23.90 -4.35
N GLU A 178 -13.78 -22.91 -5.16
CA GLU A 178 -14.62 -23.07 -6.35
C GLU A 178 -13.83 -23.77 -7.46
N ARG A 179 -12.62 -23.29 -7.77
CA ARG A 179 -11.73 -23.91 -8.77
C ARG A 179 -11.31 -25.33 -8.41
N ALA A 180 -11.12 -25.63 -7.14
CA ALA A 180 -10.79 -27.00 -6.72
C ALA A 180 -11.89 -28.01 -7.07
N VAL A 181 -13.15 -27.55 -7.14
CA VAL A 181 -14.30 -28.36 -7.57
C VAL A 181 -14.41 -28.42 -9.09
N ASP A 182 -14.20 -27.29 -9.78
CA ASP A 182 -14.44 -27.17 -11.22
C ASP A 182 -13.25 -27.64 -12.09
N GLU A 183 -12.03 -27.22 -11.74
CA GLU A 183 -10.78 -27.42 -12.50
C GLU A 183 -9.92 -28.54 -11.92
N GLY A 184 -10.24 -29.02 -10.70
CA GLY A 184 -9.45 -29.98 -9.94
C GLY A 184 -8.43 -29.33 -9.00
N VAL A 185 -7.97 -30.10 -8.01
CA VAL A 185 -7.14 -29.59 -6.89
C VAL A 185 -5.79 -29.07 -7.35
N GLU A 186 -5.12 -29.74 -8.29
CA GLU A 186 -3.81 -29.32 -8.80
C GLU A 186 -3.88 -27.97 -9.51
N GLY A 187 -4.79 -27.82 -10.48
CA GLY A 187 -4.97 -26.57 -11.23
C GLY A 187 -5.35 -25.40 -10.33
N ALA A 188 -6.19 -25.65 -9.31
CA ALA A 188 -6.57 -24.65 -8.33
C ALA A 188 -5.39 -24.19 -7.46
N ILE A 189 -4.52 -25.12 -7.01
CA ILE A 189 -3.31 -24.79 -6.25
C ILE A 189 -2.34 -23.97 -7.10
N GLU A 190 -2.13 -24.36 -8.37
CA GLU A 190 -1.26 -23.61 -9.28
C GLU A 190 -1.75 -22.18 -9.51
N TRP A 191 -3.05 -22.02 -9.76
CA TRP A 191 -3.68 -20.72 -9.90
C TRP A 191 -3.49 -19.86 -8.65
N PHE A 192 -3.69 -20.43 -7.46
CA PHE A 192 -3.53 -19.70 -6.20
C PHE A 192 -2.10 -19.26 -5.96
N CYS A 193 -1.12 -20.14 -6.21
CA CYS A 193 0.29 -19.81 -6.10
C CYS A 193 0.72 -18.74 -7.12
N ALA A 194 0.14 -18.72 -8.33
CA ALA A 194 0.40 -17.70 -9.34
C ALA A 194 -0.12 -16.30 -8.98
N LYS A 195 -0.96 -16.15 -7.94
CA LYS A 195 -1.37 -14.83 -7.40
C LYS A 195 -0.29 -14.16 -6.55
N PHE A 196 0.76 -14.89 -6.19
CA PHE A 196 1.90 -14.36 -5.47
C PHE A 196 3.02 -13.97 -6.47
N PRO A 197 3.84 -12.97 -6.16
CA PRO A 197 4.91 -12.54 -7.06
C PRO A 197 5.92 -13.67 -7.33
N ASP A 198 6.49 -13.72 -8.54
CA ASP A 198 7.37 -14.82 -8.99
C ASP A 198 8.57 -15.08 -8.05
N ASN A 199 9.10 -14.04 -7.42
CA ASN A 199 10.21 -14.12 -6.46
C ASN A 199 9.76 -14.22 -5.00
N HIS A 200 8.55 -14.73 -4.74
CA HIS A 200 8.05 -14.88 -3.38
C HIS A 200 8.83 -15.96 -2.62
N SER A 201 9.34 -15.61 -1.44
CA SER A 201 10.42 -16.35 -0.76
C SER A 201 10.07 -17.79 -0.34
N PHE A 202 8.79 -18.12 -0.16
CA PHE A 202 8.37 -19.45 0.33
C PHE A 202 7.12 -19.98 -0.38
N ILE A 203 6.63 -19.33 -1.46
CA ILE A 203 5.38 -19.81 -2.11
C ILE A 203 5.59 -21.15 -2.82
N ASN A 204 6.80 -21.38 -3.35
CA ASN A 204 7.15 -22.61 -4.03
C ASN A 204 7.21 -23.80 -3.06
N ASP A 205 7.68 -23.58 -1.83
CA ASP A 205 7.65 -24.59 -0.77
C ASP A 205 6.19 -24.94 -0.44
N ILE A 206 5.32 -23.92 -0.33
CA ILE A 206 3.89 -24.11 -0.08
C ILE A 206 3.22 -24.88 -1.20
N ARG A 207 3.46 -24.48 -2.46
CA ARG A 207 2.94 -25.17 -3.63
C ARG A 207 3.32 -26.64 -3.59
N SER A 208 4.60 -26.93 -3.32
CA SER A 208 5.12 -28.29 -3.28
C SER A 208 4.47 -29.10 -2.16
N ILE A 209 4.32 -28.52 -0.96
CA ILE A 209 3.64 -29.17 0.17
C ILE A 209 2.19 -29.50 -0.17
N LEU A 210 1.44 -28.54 -0.72
CA LEU A 210 0.02 -28.72 -1.04
C LEU A 210 -0.19 -29.74 -2.16
N LEU A 211 0.58 -29.66 -3.26
CA LEU A 211 0.49 -30.61 -4.36
C LEU A 211 0.89 -32.03 -3.92
N ALA A 212 1.99 -32.17 -3.17
CA ALA A 212 2.42 -33.48 -2.68
C ALA A 212 1.38 -34.09 -1.71
N THR A 213 0.76 -33.28 -0.86
CA THR A 213 -0.24 -33.77 0.11
C THR A 213 -1.53 -34.19 -0.59
N GLU A 214 -2.00 -33.41 -1.57
CA GLU A 214 -3.25 -33.71 -2.28
C GLU A 214 -3.08 -34.75 -3.40
N GLY A 215 -1.86 -35.00 -3.86
CA GLY A 215 -1.52 -36.05 -4.83
C GLY A 215 -1.28 -37.43 -4.20
N MET A 216 -1.33 -37.56 -2.88
CA MET A 216 -1.21 -38.84 -2.17
C MET A 216 -2.59 -39.48 -1.99
N ASP A 217 -2.73 -40.74 -2.39
CA ASP A 217 -3.98 -41.51 -2.25
C ASP A 217 -4.22 -42.00 -0.81
N ASP A 218 -3.16 -42.18 -0.01
CA ASP A 218 -3.24 -42.62 1.40
C ASP A 218 -3.18 -41.42 2.36
N ASP A 219 -4.27 -41.20 3.08
CA ASP A 219 -4.40 -40.15 4.08
C ASP A 219 -3.39 -40.26 5.23
N THR A 220 -2.97 -41.47 5.58
CA THR A 220 -1.97 -41.69 6.63
C THR A 220 -0.57 -41.31 6.16
N GLU A 221 -0.26 -41.53 4.89
CA GLU A 221 0.98 -41.10 4.25
C GLU A 221 1.02 -39.57 4.12
N ALA A 222 -0.08 -38.96 3.66
CA ALA A 222 -0.23 -37.51 3.58
C ALA A 222 -0.07 -36.82 4.95
N ALA A 223 -0.65 -37.39 6.01
CA ALA A 223 -0.51 -36.89 7.38
C ALA A 223 0.94 -37.00 7.90
N ASN A 224 1.64 -38.10 7.59
CA ASN A 224 3.03 -38.29 7.98
C ASN A 224 3.96 -37.32 7.22
N TYR A 225 3.74 -37.17 5.91
CA TYR A 225 4.47 -36.20 5.09
C TYR A 225 4.31 -34.78 5.63
N LEU A 226 3.07 -34.33 5.88
CA LEU A 226 2.81 -33.02 6.48
C LEU A 226 3.52 -32.83 7.82
N ARG A 227 3.58 -33.87 8.66
CA ARG A 227 4.27 -33.83 9.95
C ARG A 227 5.78 -33.66 9.79
N GLU A 228 6.39 -34.23 8.76
CA GLU A 228 7.80 -34.00 8.41
C GLU A 228 8.02 -32.58 7.88
N GLN A 229 7.11 -32.10 7.03
CA GLN A 229 7.11 -30.73 6.50
C GLN A 229 6.79 -29.67 7.58
N GLY A 230 6.21 -30.06 8.72
CA GLY A 230 5.92 -29.18 9.86
C GLY A 230 7.15 -28.43 10.39
N LYS A 231 8.36 -29.01 10.25
CA LYS A 231 9.63 -28.32 10.56
C LYS A 231 9.89 -27.16 9.60
N ILE A 232 9.62 -27.34 8.32
CA ILE A 232 9.78 -26.31 7.28
C ILE A 232 8.73 -25.21 7.48
N ILE A 233 7.46 -25.58 7.72
CA ILE A 233 6.39 -24.63 8.04
C ILE A 233 6.74 -23.80 9.29
N SER A 234 7.32 -24.43 10.31
CA SER A 234 7.77 -23.75 11.53
C SER A 234 8.93 -22.79 11.29
N LYS A 235 9.89 -23.15 10.43
CA LYS A 235 10.98 -22.27 10.01
C LYS A 235 10.44 -21.05 9.25
N ILE A 236 9.58 -21.26 8.25
CA ILE A 236 8.93 -20.19 7.47
C ILE A 236 8.18 -19.23 8.42
N SER A 237 7.45 -19.77 9.40
CA SER A 237 6.76 -18.97 10.41
C SER A 237 7.72 -18.12 11.26
N SER A 238 8.88 -18.67 11.65
CA SER A 238 9.89 -17.95 12.43
C SER A 238 10.55 -16.84 11.62
N ASP A 239 10.92 -17.13 10.37
CA ASP A 239 11.56 -16.15 9.48
C ASP A 239 10.61 -14.98 9.19
N GLN A 240 9.32 -15.25 8.99
CA GLN A 240 8.31 -14.20 8.81
C GLN A 240 8.10 -13.36 10.07
N TYR A 241 8.17 -13.98 11.25
CA TYR A 241 8.10 -13.25 12.52
C TYR A 241 9.29 -12.28 12.67
N LEU A 242 10.51 -12.74 12.36
CA LEU A 242 11.70 -11.88 12.36
C LEU A 242 11.58 -10.72 11.37
N LYS A 243 11.11 -10.99 10.14
CA LYS A 243 10.88 -9.96 9.12
C LYS A 243 9.87 -8.91 9.57
N LYS A 244 8.77 -9.34 10.21
CA LYS A 244 7.76 -8.43 10.77
C LYS A 244 8.34 -7.54 11.89
N TRP A 245 9.18 -8.09 12.76
CA TRP A 245 9.84 -7.34 13.83
C TRP A 245 10.89 -6.36 13.30
N SER A 246 11.70 -6.77 12.32
CA SER A 246 12.65 -5.88 11.64
C SER A 246 11.93 -4.67 11.05
N PHE A 247 10.82 -4.88 10.36
CA PHE A 247 10.04 -3.79 9.76
C PHE A 247 9.50 -2.80 10.79
N ILE A 248 9.07 -3.29 11.96
CA ILE A 248 8.63 -2.42 13.07
C ILE A 248 9.82 -1.63 13.66
N GLY A 249 10.98 -2.26 13.79
CA GLY A 249 12.22 -1.62 14.25
C GLY A 249 12.68 -0.51 13.31
N ASP A 250 12.67 -0.74 12.00
CA ASP A 250 13.03 0.26 10.99
C ASP A 250 12.09 1.49 11.06
N LEU A 251 10.79 1.25 11.20
CA LEU A 251 9.80 2.33 11.34
C LEU A 251 10.00 3.16 12.60
N SER A 252 10.27 2.49 13.73
CA SER A 252 10.58 3.15 15.00
C SER A 252 11.84 4.01 14.91
N THR A 253 12.82 3.58 14.13
CA THR A 253 14.07 4.31 13.92
C THR A 253 13.82 5.58 13.11
N ILE A 254 13.03 5.52 12.04
CA ILE A 254 12.66 6.68 11.23
C ILE A 254 11.91 7.73 12.07
N ILE A 255 10.95 7.30 12.90
CA ILE A 255 10.19 8.21 13.77
C ILE A 255 11.10 8.95 14.76
N ASN A 256 12.17 8.30 15.24
CA ASN A 256 13.13 8.90 16.16
C ASN A 256 14.18 9.81 15.46
N VAL A 257 14.50 9.54 14.20
CA VAL A 257 15.50 10.33 13.44
C VAL A 257 14.92 11.66 12.94
N ILE A 258 13.64 11.72 12.57
CA ILE A 258 13.00 12.95 12.05
C ILE A 258 13.11 14.14 13.04
N PRO A 259 12.78 14.00 14.35
CA PRO A 259 12.97 15.06 15.32
C PRO A 259 14.42 15.53 15.42
N SER A 260 15.39 14.61 15.35
CA SER A 260 16.83 14.92 15.43
C SER A 260 17.33 15.72 14.21
N ILE A 261 16.84 15.40 13.02
CA ILE A 261 17.16 16.18 11.81
C ILE A 261 16.48 17.57 11.87
N ALA A 262 15.24 17.63 12.37
CA ALA A 262 14.52 18.90 12.52
C ALA A 262 15.21 19.83 13.54
N THR A 263 15.67 19.30 14.67
CA THR A 263 16.44 20.09 15.65
C THR A 263 17.78 20.53 15.08
N PHE A 264 18.47 19.66 14.33
CA PHE A 264 19.71 20.04 13.64
C PHE A 264 19.49 21.18 12.64
N LEU A 265 18.47 21.08 11.77
CA LEU A 265 18.12 22.15 10.82
C LEU A 265 17.73 23.44 11.53
N MET A 266 17.00 23.36 12.64
CA MET A 266 16.65 24.52 13.46
C MET A 266 17.90 25.19 14.05
N ILE A 267 18.86 24.42 14.56
CA ILE A 267 20.13 24.94 15.08
C ILE A 267 20.91 25.65 13.96
N VAL A 268 21.02 25.02 12.78
CA VAL A 268 21.70 25.63 11.62
C VAL A 268 21.01 26.91 11.17
N ALA A 269 19.67 26.93 11.13
CA ALA A 269 18.89 28.11 10.79
C ALA A 269 19.09 29.25 11.80
N MET A 270 19.08 28.94 13.10
CA MET A 270 19.36 29.91 14.16
C MET A 270 20.80 30.43 14.09
N ALA A 271 21.78 29.57 13.80
CA ALA A 271 23.17 29.98 13.63
C ALA A 271 23.36 30.92 12.42
N MET A 272 22.71 30.61 11.30
CA MET A 272 22.69 31.48 10.12
C MET A 272 22.03 32.83 10.42
N GLN A 273 20.89 32.84 11.12
CA GLN A 273 20.23 34.07 11.55
C GLN A 273 21.11 34.89 12.50
N TYR A 274 21.81 34.24 13.43
CA TYR A 274 22.74 34.90 14.34
C TYR A 274 23.93 35.53 13.61
N ILE A 275 24.53 34.81 12.65
CA ILE A 275 25.61 35.32 11.80
C ILE A 275 25.13 36.52 10.96
N LEU A 276 23.92 36.45 10.41
CA LEU A 276 23.31 37.56 9.66
C LEU A 276 23.00 38.76 10.56
N LEU A 277 22.56 38.54 11.80
CA LEU A 277 22.35 39.59 12.79
C LEU A 277 23.65 40.27 13.20
N ILE A 278 24.72 39.49 13.43
CA ILE A 278 26.06 40.03 13.68
C ILE A 278 26.53 40.82 12.46
N LYS A 279 26.54 40.24 11.25
CA LYS A 279 26.93 40.98 10.04
C LYS A 279 26.08 42.23 9.81
N GLY A 280 24.78 42.18 10.10
CA GLY A 280 23.87 43.32 10.01
C GLY A 280 24.17 44.43 11.03
N ASN A 281 24.52 44.07 12.27
CA ASN A 281 24.90 45.02 13.32
C ASN A 281 26.32 45.56 13.17
N PHE A 282 27.23 44.82 12.54
CA PHE A 282 28.64 45.21 12.37
C PHE A 282 28.97 45.82 10.99
N ASN A 283 27.96 46.11 10.16
CA ASN A 283 28.10 46.91 8.93
C ASN A 283 28.38 48.41 9.23
N GLY A 284 29.37 48.69 10.08
CA GLY A 284 29.74 50.06 10.45
C GLY A 284 30.70 50.24 11.63
N VAL A 285 31.08 49.19 12.36
CA VAL A 285 32.06 49.32 13.46
C VAL A 285 33.25 48.42 13.19
N GLY A 286 34.36 49.05 12.80
CA GLY A 286 35.66 48.39 12.61
C GLY A 286 36.15 47.80 13.93
N MET A 287 36.15 46.48 14.04
CA MET A 287 36.72 45.72 15.17
C MET A 287 38.22 45.43 14.97
N PHE A 288 38.97 46.41 14.45
CA PHE A 288 40.43 46.45 14.48
C PHE A 288 40.90 47.90 14.42
N GLN A 289 40.95 48.54 15.59
CA GLN A 289 41.85 49.65 15.92
C GLN A 289 42.34 49.45 17.35
#